data_AF-A0A7S0MRB6-F1
#
_entry.id   AF-A0A7S0MRB6-F1
#
_cell.length_a   1.000
_cell.length_b   1.000
_cell.length_c   1.000
_cell.angle_alpha   90.00
_cell.angle_beta   90.00
_cell.angle_gamma   90.00
#
_symmetry.space_group_name_H-M   'P 1'
#
loop_
_entity.id
_entity.type
_entity.pdbx_description
1 polymer ?
#
loop_
_entity_poly.entity_id
_entity_poly.type
_entity_poly.pdbx_seq_one_letter_code
_entity_poly.pdbx_strand_id
1 'polypeptide(L)'
;RSVVADPATPGGYLMYAEGVDAAGRHSIGMYASRDGLLDWVRVSARPVLAPADDPAAWDGQVISCPRAVPVPETGECRLYYSSTSKDGRSGVGLAVSAGAAADRKS
;
A
#
# COMPACT_ATOMS: atom_id res chain seq x y z
N ARG A 1 9.05 -3.48 2.94
CA ARG A 1 7.97 -3.23 3.92
C ARG A 1 8.07 -1.81 4.45
N SER A 2 6.95 -1.20 4.86
CA SER A 2 6.86 0.11 5.50
C SER A 2 5.84 0.06 6.62
N VAL A 3 6.16 0.63 7.78
CA VAL A 3 5.31 0.61 8.99
C VAL A 3 4.95 2.04 9.37
N VAL A 4 3.68 2.26 9.73
CA VAL A 4 3.13 3.55 10.16
C VAL A 4 2.23 3.35 11.37
N ALA A 5 1.98 4.41 12.13
CA ALA A 5 0.96 4.36 13.18
C ALA A 5 -0.42 4.10 12.56
N ASP A 6 -1.24 3.28 13.23
CA ASP A 6 -2.63 3.09 12.87
C ASP A 6 -3.47 4.27 13.40
N PRO A 7 -4.08 5.10 12.53
CA PRO A 7 -4.91 6.21 12.98
C PRO A 7 -6.20 5.76 13.67
N ALA A 8 -6.65 4.51 13.45
CA ALA A 8 -7.87 3.98 14.07
C ALA A 8 -7.61 3.37 15.47
N THR A 9 -6.37 3.01 15.78
CA THR A 9 -6.03 2.27 17.01
C THR A 9 -4.89 2.98 17.74
N PRO A 10 -5.15 3.64 18.89
CA PRO A 10 -4.09 4.27 19.69
C PRO A 10 -2.99 3.27 20.06
N GLY A 11 -1.75 3.59 19.70
CA GLY A 11 -0.59 2.72 19.92
C GLY A 11 -0.49 1.53 18.94
N GLY A 12 -1.45 1.36 18.03
CA GLY A 12 -1.42 0.35 16.99
C GLY A 12 -0.58 0.77 15.78
N TYR A 13 -0.26 -0.21 14.93
CA TYR A 13 0.58 -0.04 13.76
C TYR A 13 0.01 -0.76 12.55
N LEU A 14 0.18 -0.13 11.38
CA LEU A 14 -0.07 -0.73 10.09
C LEU A 14 1.26 -0.98 9.37
N MET A 15 1.37 -2.13 8.70
CA MET A 15 2.47 -2.47 7.82
C MET A 15 1.98 -2.67 6.39
N TYR A 16 2.63 -1.99 5.45
CA TYR A 16 2.52 -2.23 4.02
C TYR A 16 3.70 -3.10 3.61
N ALA A 17 3.40 -4.32 3.15
CA ALA A 17 4.43 -5.30 2.80
C ALA A 17 4.15 -5.92 1.44
N GLU A 18 5.23 -6.14 0.72
CA GLU A 18 5.21 -6.88 -0.54
C GLU A 18 4.97 -8.37 -0.26
N GLY A 19 4.13 -8.99 -1.07
CA GLY A 19 3.88 -10.42 -1.08
C GLY A 19 3.92 -10.94 -2.50
N VAL A 20 4.42 -12.17 -2.65
CA VAL A 20 4.53 -12.89 -3.91
C VAL A 20 3.61 -14.11 -3.83
N ASP A 21 2.68 -14.24 -4.77
CA ASP A 21 1.81 -15.41 -4.81
C ASP A 21 2.51 -16.65 -5.43
N ALA A 22 1.83 -17.79 -5.43
CA ALA A 22 2.39 -19.04 -5.97
C ALA A 22 2.69 -18.97 -7.48
N ALA A 23 2.12 -18.00 -8.21
CA ALA A 23 2.38 -17.76 -9.62
C ALA A 23 3.51 -16.72 -9.83
N GLY A 24 4.16 -16.25 -8.76
CA GLY A 24 5.22 -15.25 -8.83
C GLY A 24 4.72 -13.82 -8.99
N ARG A 25 3.42 -13.56 -8.82
CA ARG A 25 2.89 -12.19 -8.93
C ARG A 25 3.12 -11.41 -7.65
N HIS A 26 3.73 -10.24 -7.81
CA HIS A 26 4.00 -9.32 -6.72
C HIS A 26 2.77 -8.45 -6.43
N SER A 27 2.52 -8.17 -5.16
CA SER A 27 1.48 -7.23 -4.73
C SER A 27 1.85 -6.66 -3.37
N ILE A 28 1.19 -5.57 -2.95
CA ILE A 28 1.34 -4.98 -1.63
C ILE A 28 0.09 -5.31 -0.81
N GLY A 29 0.29 -5.96 0.32
CA GLY A 29 -0.73 -6.20 1.35
C GLY A 29 -0.58 -5.26 2.54
N MET A 30 -1.62 -5.21 3.37
CA MET A 30 -1.64 -4.46 4.62
C MET A 30 -1.87 -5.38 5.82
N TYR A 31 -1.12 -5.14 6.89
CA TYR A 31 -1.13 -5.91 8.12
C TYR A 31 -1.23 -4.97 9.32
N ALA A 32 -1.93 -5.38 10.38
CA ALA A 32 -2.07 -4.61 11.60
C ALA A 32 -1.39 -5.35 12.77
N SER A 33 -0.78 -4.60 13.68
CA SER A 33 -0.27 -5.09 14.96
C SER A 33 -0.61 -4.08 16.05
N ARG A 34 -0.85 -4.57 17.27
CA ARG A 34 -1.15 -3.72 18.44
C ARG A 34 0.09 -3.09 19.05
N ASP A 35 1.26 -3.67 18.82
CA ASP A 35 2.53 -3.21 19.41
C ASP A 35 3.61 -2.91 18.36
N GLY A 36 3.36 -3.26 17.10
CA GLY A 36 4.30 -3.04 15.99
C GLY A 36 5.51 -3.98 16.03
N LEU A 37 5.51 -4.96 16.93
CA LEU A 37 6.60 -5.91 17.12
C LEU A 37 6.20 -7.31 16.63
N LEU A 38 5.09 -7.83 17.15
CA LEU A 38 4.62 -9.19 16.93
C LEU A 38 3.17 -9.21 16.44
N ASP A 39 2.66 -10.42 16.19
CA ASP A 39 1.25 -10.70 15.89
C ASP A 39 0.65 -9.84 14.77
N TRP A 40 1.39 -9.71 13.67
CA TRP A 40 0.93 -9.01 12.48
C TRP A 40 -0.19 -9.80 11.80
N VAL A 41 -1.41 -9.25 11.84
CA VAL A 41 -2.61 -9.85 11.24
C VAL A 41 -2.92 -9.15 9.93
N ARG A 42 -3.21 -9.92 8.88
CA ARG A 42 -3.56 -9.36 7.57
C ARG A 42 -4.91 -8.65 7.65
N VAL A 43 -4.97 -7.39 7.20
CA VAL A 43 -6.18 -6.56 7.28
C VAL A 43 -7.24 -6.95 6.24
N SER A 44 -6.81 -7.40 5.06
CA SER A 44 -7.71 -7.82 3.98
C SER A 44 -7.16 -9.01 3.20
N ALA A 45 -8.06 -9.87 2.73
CA ALA A 45 -7.72 -10.97 1.82
C ALA A 45 -7.23 -10.46 0.45
N ARG A 46 -7.67 -9.26 0.03
CA ARG A 46 -7.21 -8.61 -1.21
C ARG A 46 -5.98 -7.74 -0.95
N PRO A 47 -5.03 -7.65 -1.89
CA PRO A 47 -3.94 -6.69 -1.79
C PRO A 47 -4.49 -5.26 -1.80
N VAL A 48 -3.79 -4.33 -1.16
CA VAL A 48 -4.10 -2.90 -1.24
C VAL A 48 -3.57 -2.27 -2.52
N LEU A 49 -2.56 -2.89 -3.14
CA LEU A 49 -2.08 -2.54 -4.48
C LEU A 49 -1.58 -3.79 -5.20
N ALA A 50 -1.96 -3.97 -6.45
CA ALA A 50 -1.51 -5.03 -7.35
C ALA A 50 -1.12 -4.40 -8.70
N PRO A 51 -0.28 -5.07 -9.51
CA PRO A 51 0.00 -4.63 -10.88
C PRO A 51 -1.29 -4.31 -11.62
N ALA A 52 -1.26 -3.26 -12.44
CA ALA A 52 -2.41 -2.88 -13.24
C ALA A 52 -2.87 -4.05 -14.14
N ASP A 53 -4.19 -4.20 -14.28
CA ASP A 53 -4.77 -5.24 -15.13
C ASP A 53 -4.41 -5.05 -16.61
N ASP A 54 -4.17 -3.81 -17.03
CA ASP A 54 -3.65 -3.47 -18.35
C ASP A 54 -2.13 -3.74 -18.39
N PRO A 55 -1.64 -4.74 -19.15
CA PRO A 55 -0.21 -5.03 -19.26
C PRO A 55 0.60 -3.94 -19.96
N ALA A 56 -0.06 -3.00 -20.65
CA ALA A 56 0.58 -1.83 -21.27
C ALA A 56 0.73 -0.66 -20.28
N ALA A 57 0.06 -0.71 -19.12
CA ALA A 57 0.30 0.25 -18.06
C ALA A 57 1.76 0.19 -17.60
N TRP A 58 2.31 1.35 -17.25
CA TRP A 58 3.72 1.46 -16.86
C TRP A 58 4.05 0.62 -15.61
N ASP A 59 3.06 0.35 -14.76
CA ASP A 59 3.13 -0.43 -13.53
C ASP A 59 2.47 -1.83 -13.62
N GLY A 60 2.25 -2.33 -14.84
CA GLY A 60 1.54 -3.58 -15.10
C GLY A 60 2.36 -4.87 -14.95
N GLN A 61 3.63 -4.84 -14.52
CA GLN A 61 4.43 -6.08 -14.33
C GLN A 61 4.71 -6.40 -12.87
N VAL A 62 5.49 -5.55 -12.20
CA VAL A 62 5.95 -5.80 -10.82
C VAL A 62 5.71 -4.56 -9.99
N ILE A 63 5.09 -4.70 -8.83
CA ILE A 63 4.99 -3.64 -7.83
C ILE A 63 5.77 -4.06 -6.59
N SER A 64 6.63 -3.18 -6.10
CA SER A 64 7.55 -3.48 -5.00
C SER A 64 7.88 -2.25 -4.15
N CYS A 65 8.69 -2.46 -3.12
CA CYS A 65 9.29 -1.38 -2.33
C CYS A 65 8.26 -0.36 -1.76
N PRO A 66 7.20 -0.81 -1.06
CA PRO A 66 6.21 0.10 -0.49
C PRO A 66 6.82 1.07 0.51
N ARG A 67 6.44 2.35 0.40
CA ARG A 67 6.69 3.40 1.39
C ARG A 67 5.40 4.18 1.66
N ALA A 68 4.82 3.91 2.82
CA ALA A 68 3.62 4.60 3.29
C ALA A 68 4.00 5.90 4.01
N VAL A 69 3.25 6.95 3.73
CA VAL A 69 3.36 8.28 4.33
C VAL A 69 1.95 8.73 4.72
N PRO A 70 1.59 8.67 6.02
CA PRO A 70 0.36 9.26 6.51
C PRO A 70 0.40 10.77 6.33
N VAL A 71 -0.75 11.36 6.00
CA VAL A 71 -0.97 12.80 5.89
C VAL A 71 -2.00 13.16 6.97
N PRO A 72 -1.56 13.49 8.19
CA PRO A 72 -2.46 13.68 9.33
C PRO A 72 -3.53 14.76 9.10
N GLU A 73 -3.22 15.77 8.29
CA GLU A 73 -4.10 16.90 7.99
C GLU A 73 -5.35 16.48 7.21
N THR A 74 -5.24 15.44 6.37
CA THR A 74 -6.33 14.95 5.52
C THR A 74 -6.82 13.56 5.93
N GLY A 75 -6.11 12.89 6.84
CA GLY A 75 -6.34 11.48 7.16
C GLY A 75 -5.99 10.52 6.02
N GLU A 76 -5.37 11.00 4.94
CA GLU A 76 -4.94 10.18 3.82
C GLU A 76 -3.65 9.43 4.14
N CYS A 77 -3.45 8.28 3.49
CA CYS A 77 -2.15 7.64 3.39
C CYS A 77 -1.70 7.65 1.93
N ARG A 78 -0.49 8.15 1.70
CA ARG A 78 0.20 8.10 0.41
C ARG A 78 1.11 6.88 0.40
N LEU A 79 0.93 6.00 -0.55
CA LEU A 79 1.78 4.84 -0.77
C LEU A 79 2.63 5.07 -2.01
N TYR A 80 3.91 5.37 -1.81
CA TYR A 80 4.89 5.34 -2.88
C TYR A 80 5.36 3.90 -3.10
N TYR A 81 5.55 3.52 -4.36
CA TYR A 81 6.00 2.18 -4.72
C TYR A 81 6.90 2.24 -5.94
N SER A 82 7.76 1.24 -6.09
CA SER A 82 8.56 1.05 -7.30
C SER A 82 7.85 0.08 -8.23
N SER A 83 7.95 0.34 -9.53
CA SER A 83 7.49 -0.61 -10.54
C SER A 83 8.40 -0.64 -11.75
N THR A 84 8.33 -1.74 -12.48
CA THR A 84 8.99 -1.92 -13.77
C THR A 84 7.90 -2.17 -14.81
N SER A 85 7.96 -1.46 -15.93
CA SER A 85 7.08 -1.67 -17.07
C SER A 85 7.51 -2.89 -17.89
N LYS A 86 6.65 -3.32 -18.81
CA LYS A 86 6.92 -4.46 -19.70
C LYS A 86 8.17 -4.27 -20.57
N ASP A 87 8.50 -3.05 -20.95
CA ASP A 87 9.71 -2.71 -21.70
C ASP A 87 10.95 -2.50 -20.82
N GLY A 88 10.88 -2.85 -19.53
CA GLY A 88 12.01 -2.86 -18.60
C GLY A 88 12.34 -1.50 -17.97
N ARG A 89 11.52 -0.47 -18.17
CA ARG A 89 11.73 0.84 -17.54
C ARG A 89 11.25 0.80 -16.10
N SER A 90 12.04 1.34 -15.19
CA SER A 90 11.66 1.43 -13.78
C SER A 90 11.21 2.84 -13.41
N GLY A 91 10.25 2.92 -12.49
CA GLY A 91 9.68 4.19 -12.03
C GLY A 91 9.14 4.11 -10.60
N VAL A 92 8.74 5.26 -10.08
CA VAL A 92 8.07 5.40 -8.78
C VAL A 92 6.65 5.88 -9.01
N GLY A 93 5.69 5.16 -8.45
CA GLY A 93 4.27 5.49 -8.50
C GLY A 93 3.74 5.99 -7.16
N LEU A 94 2.53 6.51 -7.18
CA LEU A 94 1.79 6.97 -6.01
C LEU A 94 0.37 6.39 -6.04
N ALA A 95 -0.01 5.69 -4.97
CA ALA A 95 -1.39 5.37 -4.65
C ALA A 95 -1.82 6.16 -3.41
N VAL A 96 -3.07 6.58 -3.36
CA VAL A 96 -3.63 7.33 -2.23
C VAL A 96 -4.82 6.57 -1.66
N SER A 97 -4.92 6.50 -0.33
CA SER A 97 -6.20 6.10 0.29
C SER A 97 -7.20 7.22 0.07
N ALA A 98 -8.48 6.88 -0.13
CA ALA A 98 -9.52 7.89 0.02
C ALA A 98 -9.41 8.47 1.44
N GLY A 99 -9.17 9.78 1.57
CA GLY A 99 -9.24 10.44 2.86
C GLY A 99 -10.64 10.29 3.44
N ALA A 100 -10.80 10.55 4.74
CA ALA A 100 -12.14 10.80 5.27
C ALA A 100 -12.72 11.93 4.41
N ALA A 101 -13.73 11.64 3.61
CA ALA A 101 -14.37 12.65 2.78
C ALA A 101 -14.76 13.78 3.73
N ALA A 102 -14.10 14.93 3.59
CA ALA A 102 -14.59 16.14 4.19
C ALA A 102 -16.06 16.23 3.75
N ASP A 103 -16.97 16.19 4.73
CA ASP A 103 -18.36 16.57 4.55
C ASP A 103 -18.38 17.95 3.89
N ARG A 104 -18.36 17.97 2.55
CA ARG A 104 -18.54 19.17 1.76
C ARG A 104 -19.99 19.54 1.91
N LYS A 105 -20.28 20.38 2.90
CA LYS A 105 -21.50 21.18 2.89
C LYS A 105 -21.53 21.98 1.58
N SER A 106 -22.56 21.71 0.80
CA SER A 106 -23.05 22.51 -0.33
C SER A 106 -23.42 23.92 0.11
#